data_AF-A0A3M1FP28-F1
#
_entry.id   AF-A0A3M1FP28-F1
#
_cell.length_a   1.000
_cell.length_b   1.000
_cell.length_c   1.000
_cell.angle_alpha   90.00
_cell.angle_beta   90.00
_cell.angle_gamma   90.00
#
_symmetry.space_group_name_H-M   'P 1'
#
loop_
_entity.id
_entity.type
_entity.pdbx_description
1 polymer ?
#
loop_
_entity_poly.entity_id
_entity_poly.type
_entity_poly.pdbx_seq_one_letter_code
_entity_poly.pdbx_strand_id
1 'polypeptide(L)'
;ISVHGYNFPIPELSEPFFLKGADCWGWGTWKRGWALFERDGSKLLRELKRKKLLSRFDFFGGYLFSAMLKDQIKGKNQSWAVRWYASALLQGKLTLYPGKTLVRHIGADSGTHCKTGGMEVFESDVGVHPVDLSDVRVEEDARAVDAIAAFLRGVGPPLHKRMMRKIARMVGWSG
;
A
#
# COMPACT_ATOMS: atom_id res chain seq x y z
N ILE A 1 6.31 3.49 -12.97
CA ILE A 1 5.35 4.60 -12.84
C ILE A 1 5.81 5.54 -11.74
N SER A 2 6.18 5.02 -10.58
CA SER A 2 6.82 5.76 -9.50
C SER A 2 8.10 5.06 -9.02
N VAL A 3 8.86 5.77 -8.20
CA VAL A 3 9.93 5.25 -7.36
C VAL A 3 9.54 5.47 -5.90
N HIS A 4 9.97 4.58 -5.02
CA HIS A 4 9.75 4.64 -3.58
C HIS A 4 11.08 4.81 -2.85
N GLY A 5 10.99 5.41 -1.68
CA GLY A 5 12.05 5.51 -0.69
C GLY A 5 11.70 4.76 0.59
N TYR A 6 10.49 4.21 0.72
CA TYR A 6 10.11 3.36 1.85
C TYR A 6 10.02 1.90 1.42
N ASN A 7 10.46 0.99 2.28
CA ASN A 7 10.19 -0.44 2.21
C ASN A 7 9.73 -0.96 3.58
N PHE A 8 8.99 -2.06 3.59
CA PHE A 8 8.64 -2.75 4.82
C PHE A 8 9.90 -3.36 5.46
N PRO A 9 9.97 -3.46 6.81
CA PRO A 9 11.10 -4.08 7.51
C PRO A 9 11.08 -5.61 7.36
N ILE A 10 11.32 -6.07 6.13
CA ILE A 10 11.30 -7.48 5.71
C ILE A 10 12.73 -7.85 5.32
N PRO A 11 13.48 -8.61 6.16
CA PRO A 11 14.89 -8.91 5.93
C PRO A 11 15.19 -9.57 4.58
N GLU A 12 14.25 -10.35 4.05
CA GLU A 12 14.39 -11.07 2.78
C GLU A 12 14.35 -10.14 1.55
N LEU A 13 13.91 -8.89 1.70
CA LEU A 13 13.83 -7.90 0.62
C LEU A 13 14.99 -6.90 0.71
N SER A 14 16.23 -7.39 0.72
CA SER A 14 17.43 -6.56 0.86
C SER A 14 17.87 -5.83 -0.42
N GLU A 15 17.43 -6.33 -1.59
CA GLU A 15 17.75 -5.77 -2.90
C GLU A 15 16.56 -4.98 -3.48
N PRO A 16 16.77 -4.05 -4.42
CA PRO A 16 15.68 -3.30 -5.03
C PRO A 16 14.81 -4.19 -5.91
N PHE A 17 13.52 -3.91 -5.94
CA PHE A 17 12.53 -4.71 -6.64
C PHE A 17 11.39 -3.86 -7.19
N PHE A 18 10.63 -4.42 -8.13
CA PHE A 18 9.41 -3.77 -8.61
C PHE A 18 8.16 -4.48 -8.11
N LEU A 19 7.12 -3.70 -7.80
CA LEU A 19 5.76 -4.18 -7.59
C LEU A 19 4.80 -3.51 -8.56
N LYS A 20 3.72 -4.21 -8.95
CA LYS A 20 2.62 -3.54 -9.63
C LYS A 20 1.82 -2.66 -8.67
N GLY A 21 1.45 -1.48 -9.16
CA GLY A 21 0.70 -0.50 -8.41
C GLY A 21 1.53 0.71 -8.06
N ALA A 22 1.10 1.41 -7.01
CA ALA A 22 1.79 2.55 -6.43
C ALA A 22 1.39 2.65 -4.97
N ASP A 23 2.18 3.35 -4.17
CA ASP A 23 1.97 3.50 -2.74
C ASP A 23 2.27 4.97 -2.34
N CYS A 24 2.11 5.35 -1.07
CA CYS A 24 2.06 6.76 -0.65
C CYS A 24 3.18 7.21 0.29
N TRP A 25 4.04 6.31 0.78
CA TRP A 25 5.16 6.70 1.64
C TRP A 25 6.47 6.87 0.87
N GLY A 26 7.03 8.08 0.98
CA GLY A 26 8.34 8.42 0.43
C GLY A 26 8.47 8.19 -1.07
N TRP A 27 7.49 8.59 -1.87
CA TRP A 27 7.44 8.24 -3.29
C TRP A 27 7.58 9.45 -4.20
N GLY A 28 8.03 9.21 -5.43
CA GLY A 28 8.10 10.20 -6.50
C GLY A 28 7.56 9.65 -7.81
N THR A 29 6.90 10.50 -8.59
CA THR A 29 6.45 10.18 -9.95
C THR A 29 6.67 11.35 -10.89
N TRP A 30 6.65 11.08 -12.18
CA TRP A 30 6.82 12.09 -13.23
C TRP A 30 5.46 12.54 -13.78
N LYS A 31 5.45 13.66 -14.52
CA LYS A 31 4.26 14.16 -15.24
C LYS A 31 3.53 13.07 -16.05
N ARG A 32 4.29 12.21 -16.75
CA ARG A 32 3.72 11.07 -17.50
C ARG A 32 3.03 10.02 -16.62
N GLY A 33 3.48 9.86 -15.36
CA GLY A 33 2.83 8.99 -14.38
C GLY A 33 1.55 9.63 -13.87
N TRP A 34 1.60 10.91 -13.50
CA TRP A 34 0.40 11.67 -13.09
C TRP A 34 -0.71 11.68 -14.13
N ALA A 35 -0.37 11.70 -15.42
CA ALA A 35 -1.35 11.61 -16.51
C ALA A 35 -2.19 10.32 -16.49
N LEU A 36 -1.75 9.28 -15.78
CA LEU A 36 -2.44 8.00 -15.66
C LEU A 36 -3.41 7.95 -14.47
N PHE A 37 -3.45 8.98 -13.63
CA PHE A 37 -4.29 9.01 -12.44
C PHE A 37 -5.78 9.17 -12.80
N GLU A 38 -6.60 8.21 -12.37
CA GLU A 38 -8.05 8.30 -12.47
C GLU A 38 -8.64 8.79 -11.15
N ARG A 39 -9.46 9.83 -11.21
CA ARG A 39 -10.04 10.51 -10.05
C ARG A 39 -11.34 9.86 -9.61
N ASP A 40 -12.10 9.25 -10.52
CA ASP A 40 -13.37 8.59 -10.20
C ASP A 40 -13.13 7.22 -9.56
N GLY A 41 -13.26 7.16 -8.23
CA GLY A 41 -13.17 5.92 -7.46
C GLY A 41 -14.20 4.87 -7.87
N SER A 42 -15.39 5.28 -8.31
CA SER A 42 -16.43 4.35 -8.76
C SER A 42 -16.04 3.68 -10.07
N LYS A 43 -15.46 4.43 -11.01
CA LYS A 43 -14.88 3.88 -12.24
C LYS A 43 -13.76 2.89 -11.95
N LEU A 44 -12.83 3.26 -11.06
CA LEU A 44 -11.75 2.37 -10.62
C LEU A 44 -12.29 1.05 -10.03
N LEU A 45 -13.28 1.13 -9.14
CA LEU A 45 -13.86 -0.06 -8.51
C LEU A 45 -14.58 -0.97 -9.52
N ARG A 46 -15.29 -0.39 -10.50
CA ARG A 46 -15.92 -1.16 -11.59
C ARG A 46 -14.88 -1.89 -12.43
N GLU A 47 -13.80 -1.20 -12.82
CA GLU A 47 -12.74 -1.78 -13.63
C GLU A 47 -11.97 -2.89 -12.90
N LEU A 48 -11.70 -2.71 -11.60
CA LEU A 48 -11.06 -3.74 -10.77
C LEU A 48 -11.91 -5.01 -10.70
N LYS A 49 -13.23 -4.88 -10.55
CA LYS A 49 -14.16 -6.01 -10.59
C LYS A 49 -14.18 -6.67 -11.97
N ARG A 50 -14.33 -5.88 -13.03
CA ARG A 50 -14.40 -6.36 -14.42
C ARG A 50 -13.15 -7.18 -14.80
N LYS A 51 -11.97 -6.73 -14.39
CA LYS A 51 -10.69 -7.41 -14.63
C LYS A 51 -10.35 -8.49 -13.59
N LYS A 52 -11.23 -8.77 -12.62
CA LYS A 52 -11.01 -9.74 -11.52
C LYS A 52 -9.74 -9.45 -10.69
N LEU A 53 -9.38 -8.18 -10.52
CA LEU A 53 -8.15 -7.75 -9.84
C LEU A 53 -8.36 -7.44 -8.34
N LEU A 54 -9.56 -7.63 -7.78
CA LEU A 54 -9.83 -7.28 -6.38
C LEU A 54 -8.95 -8.01 -5.38
N SER A 55 -8.67 -9.31 -5.57
CA SER A 55 -7.80 -10.07 -4.68
C SER A 55 -6.37 -9.51 -4.69
N ARG A 56 -5.82 -9.24 -5.87
CA ARG A 56 -4.51 -8.59 -6.04
C ARG A 56 -4.48 -7.18 -5.47
N PHE A 57 -5.56 -6.41 -5.67
CA PHE A 57 -5.70 -5.06 -5.13
C PHE A 57 -5.72 -5.06 -3.61
N ASP A 58 -6.41 -6.03 -2.99
CA ASP A 58 -6.36 -6.29 -1.55
C ASP A 58 -5.08 -7.02 -1.09
N PHE A 59 -4.06 -7.04 -1.94
CA PHE A 59 -2.77 -7.65 -1.69
C PHE A 59 -2.89 -9.10 -1.15
N PHE A 60 -3.77 -9.86 -1.80
CA PHE A 60 -4.11 -11.25 -1.44
C PHE A 60 -4.57 -11.40 0.02
N GLY A 61 -5.38 -10.44 0.49
CA GLY A 61 -5.90 -10.41 1.85
C GLY A 61 -4.95 -9.81 2.89
N GLY A 62 -3.74 -9.38 2.49
CA GLY A 62 -2.82 -8.65 3.35
C GLY A 62 -3.40 -7.32 3.82
N TYR A 63 -4.09 -6.58 2.94
CA TYR A 63 -4.68 -5.30 3.30
C TYR A 63 -5.94 -4.98 2.50
N LEU A 64 -6.97 -4.44 3.16
CA LEU A 64 -8.31 -4.24 2.55
C LEU A 64 -8.42 -2.92 1.77
N PHE A 65 -7.60 -2.74 0.73
CA PHE A 65 -7.63 -1.56 -0.13
C PHE A 65 -8.97 -1.34 -0.84
N SER A 66 -9.68 -2.39 -1.19
CA SER A 66 -11.02 -2.35 -1.80
C SER A 66 -12.06 -1.80 -0.83
N ALA A 67 -11.93 -2.07 0.47
CA ALA A 67 -12.76 -1.45 1.50
C ALA A 67 -12.42 0.05 1.63
N MET A 68 -11.13 0.39 1.66
CA MET A 68 -10.67 1.78 1.68
C MET A 68 -11.16 2.58 0.47
N LEU A 69 -11.14 2.01 -0.74
CA LEU A 69 -11.66 2.63 -1.95
C LEU A 69 -13.18 2.84 -1.88
N LYS A 70 -13.93 1.87 -1.34
CA LYS A 70 -15.38 2.02 -1.12
C LYS A 70 -15.70 3.14 -0.13
N ASP A 71 -14.92 3.27 0.93
CA ASP A 71 -15.07 4.37 1.89
C ASP A 71 -14.71 5.71 1.26
N GLN A 72 -13.68 5.75 0.39
CA GLN A 72 -13.32 6.93 -0.38
C GLN A 72 -14.45 7.37 -1.33
N ILE A 73 -15.09 6.43 -2.03
CA ILE A 73 -16.25 6.69 -2.89
C ILE A 73 -17.43 7.26 -2.08
N LYS A 74 -17.64 6.77 -0.86
CA LYS A 74 -18.70 7.24 0.05
C LYS A 74 -18.38 8.57 0.74
N GLY A 75 -17.23 9.17 0.47
CA GLY A 75 -16.77 10.41 1.13
C GLY A 75 -16.31 10.22 2.59
N LYS A 76 -16.20 8.97 3.07
CA LYS A 76 -15.74 8.64 4.44
C LYS A 76 -14.23 8.65 4.57
N ASN A 77 -13.51 8.69 3.44
CA ASN A 77 -12.06 8.77 3.37
C ASN A 77 -11.66 9.75 2.26
N GLN A 78 -10.77 10.69 2.55
CA GLN A 78 -10.30 11.68 1.57
C GLN A 78 -8.94 11.30 0.94
N SER A 79 -8.41 10.12 1.26
CA SER A 79 -7.12 9.65 0.75
C SER A 79 -7.16 9.47 -0.78
N TRP A 80 -6.30 10.21 -1.47
CA TRP A 80 -6.08 10.06 -2.92
C TRP A 80 -5.21 8.84 -3.24
N ALA A 81 -4.41 8.34 -2.28
CA ALA A 81 -3.47 7.25 -2.46
C ALA A 81 -4.12 5.94 -2.92
N VAL A 82 -5.29 5.59 -2.37
CA VAL A 82 -5.99 4.35 -2.76
C VAL A 82 -6.46 4.39 -4.23
N ARG A 83 -6.79 5.58 -4.74
CA ARG A 83 -7.11 5.78 -6.16
C ARG A 83 -5.86 5.73 -7.03
N TRP A 84 -4.73 6.23 -6.52
CA TRP A 84 -3.45 6.16 -7.21
C TRP A 84 -2.99 4.72 -7.39
N TYR A 85 -3.03 3.92 -6.32
CA TYR A 85 -2.74 2.50 -6.38
C TYR A 85 -3.63 1.78 -7.40
N ALA A 86 -4.95 2.00 -7.36
CA ALA A 86 -5.88 1.39 -8.31
C ALA A 86 -5.60 1.79 -9.76
N SER A 87 -5.30 3.08 -10.00
CA SER A 87 -4.98 3.61 -11.33
C SER A 87 -3.74 2.93 -11.92
N ALA A 88 -2.67 2.80 -11.12
CA ALA A 88 -1.44 2.16 -11.51
C ALA A 88 -1.62 0.64 -11.75
N LEU A 89 -2.32 -0.04 -10.84
CA LEU A 89 -2.54 -1.49 -10.93
C LEU A 89 -3.36 -1.88 -12.15
N LEU A 90 -4.45 -1.15 -12.44
CA LEU A 90 -5.32 -1.42 -13.60
C LEU A 90 -4.59 -1.31 -14.95
N GLN A 91 -3.54 -0.51 -14.98
CA GLN A 91 -2.68 -0.27 -16.14
C GLN A 91 -1.40 -1.12 -16.14
N GLY A 92 -1.27 -2.06 -15.20
CA GLY A 92 -0.11 -2.96 -15.10
C GLY A 92 1.21 -2.23 -14.85
N LYS A 93 1.17 -1.06 -14.20
CA LYS A 93 2.34 -0.23 -14.02
C LYS A 93 3.17 -0.68 -12.83
N LEU A 94 4.49 -0.70 -13.03
CA LEU A 94 5.48 -1.11 -12.02
C LEU A 94 6.02 0.09 -11.24
N THR A 95 6.30 -0.11 -9.97
CA THR A 95 6.89 0.87 -9.07
C THR A 95 8.13 0.28 -8.43
N LEU A 96 9.24 1.03 -8.49
CA LEU A 96 10.53 0.61 -7.94
C LEU A 96 10.55 0.87 -6.44
N TYR A 97 10.90 -0.14 -5.66
CA TYR A 97 11.14 -0.08 -4.23
C TYR A 97 12.63 -0.29 -3.95
N PRO A 98 13.19 0.39 -2.95
CA PRO A 98 14.53 0.09 -2.50
C PRO A 98 14.50 -1.17 -1.62
N GLY A 99 15.62 -1.88 -1.53
CA GLY A 99 15.71 -3.01 -0.59
C GLY A 99 15.70 -2.53 0.87
N LYS A 100 16.43 -1.45 1.17
CA LYS A 100 16.39 -0.77 2.47
C LYS A 100 15.64 0.54 2.37
N THR A 101 14.88 0.86 3.41
CA THR A 101 14.19 2.14 3.53
C THR A 101 15.19 3.31 3.48
N LEU A 102 14.92 4.32 2.68
CA LEU A 102 15.68 5.56 2.49
C LEU A 102 15.04 6.76 3.19
N VAL A 103 13.83 6.60 3.73
CA VAL A 103 13.08 7.67 4.43
C VAL A 103 12.53 7.19 5.76
N ARG A 104 12.54 8.04 6.78
CA ARG A 104 11.91 7.73 8.08
C ARG A 104 10.67 8.60 8.30
N HIS A 105 9.55 7.98 8.65
CA HIS A 105 8.32 8.69 8.98
C HIS A 105 8.31 9.10 10.46
N ILE A 106 8.79 10.31 10.77
CA ILE A 106 8.90 10.85 12.14
C ILE A 106 7.60 11.47 12.70
N GLY A 107 6.49 11.37 11.96
CA GLY A 107 5.19 11.98 12.32
C GLY A 107 4.19 11.01 12.94
N ALA A 108 4.61 9.80 13.28
CA ALA A 108 3.73 8.76 13.83
C ALA A 108 3.13 9.15 15.20
N ASP A 109 3.82 10.00 15.96
CA ASP A 109 3.47 10.30 17.35
C ASP A 109 2.54 11.50 17.51
N SER A 110 2.55 12.42 16.55
CA SER A 110 1.86 13.72 16.64
C SER A 110 0.88 14.01 15.50
N GLY A 111 0.75 13.10 14.53
CA GLY A 111 -0.13 13.27 13.39
C GLY A 111 -1.61 13.22 13.76
N THR A 112 -2.42 14.15 13.24
CA THR A 112 -3.88 14.22 13.45
C THR A 112 -4.65 12.99 12.96
N HIS A 113 -4.02 12.15 12.13
CA HIS A 113 -4.56 10.89 11.62
C HIS A 113 -3.93 9.63 12.25
N CYS A 114 -2.98 9.79 13.18
CA CYS A 114 -2.34 8.70 13.90
C CYS A 114 -3.08 8.50 15.22
N LYS A 115 -3.70 7.32 15.42
CA LYS A 115 -4.11 6.90 16.76
C LYS A 115 -2.87 6.35 17.45
N THR A 116 -2.61 6.76 18.68
CA THR A 116 -1.44 6.36 19.46
C THR A 116 -1.28 4.84 19.47
N GLY A 117 -0.13 4.35 19.00
CA GLY A 117 0.24 2.93 18.97
C GLY A 117 -0.01 2.21 17.63
N GLY A 118 1.02 1.48 17.14
CA GLY A 118 0.92 0.54 16.01
C GLY A 118 1.62 0.95 14.71
N MET A 119 2.31 2.09 14.68
CA MET A 119 3.17 2.49 13.55
C MET A 119 4.61 1.95 13.65
N GLU A 120 5.06 1.56 14.86
CA GLU A 120 6.39 1.01 15.15
C GLU A 120 6.76 -0.19 14.27
N VAL A 121 5.78 -1.02 13.92
CA VAL A 121 5.96 -2.19 13.04
C VAL A 121 6.38 -1.80 11.62
N PHE A 122 6.20 -0.55 11.22
CA PHE A 122 6.61 -0.01 9.93
C PHE A 122 7.91 0.80 10.03
N GLU A 123 8.50 0.95 11.22
CA GLU A 123 9.77 1.65 11.37
C GLU A 123 10.93 0.76 10.93
N SER A 124 11.91 1.38 10.28
CA SER A 124 13.10 0.72 9.80
C SER A 124 14.26 1.71 9.79
N ASP A 125 15.48 1.20 9.98
CA ASP A 125 16.69 1.99 9.86
C ASP A 125 16.85 2.49 8.42
N VAL A 126 17.27 3.75 8.30
CA VAL A 126 17.48 4.39 7.00
C VAL A 126 18.81 3.94 6.42
N GLY A 127 18.77 3.34 5.24
CA GLY A 127 19.94 3.05 4.43
C GLY A 127 20.62 4.35 3.97
N VAL A 128 21.94 4.42 4.14
CA VAL A 128 22.77 5.59 3.80
C VAL A 128 23.59 5.41 2.52
N HIS A 129 23.35 4.33 1.78
CA HIS A 129 24.11 3.98 0.58
C HIS A 129 23.28 4.17 -0.70
N PRO A 130 23.91 4.52 -1.84
CA PRO A 130 23.25 4.51 -3.14
C PRO A 130 22.61 3.15 -3.41
N VAL A 131 21.43 3.18 -4.04
CA VAL A 131 20.72 1.98 -4.45
C VAL A 131 21.35 1.47 -5.74
N ASP A 132 21.91 0.26 -5.71
CA ASP A 132 22.41 -0.41 -6.91
C ASP A 132 21.25 -0.96 -7.75
N LEU A 133 21.18 -0.55 -9.02
CA LEU A 133 20.13 -0.93 -9.95
C LEU A 133 20.65 -1.76 -11.13
N SER A 134 21.93 -2.13 -11.12
CA SER A 134 22.61 -2.80 -12.24
C SER A 134 21.94 -4.12 -12.66
N ASP A 135 21.48 -4.91 -11.68
CA ASP A 135 20.89 -6.24 -11.91
C ASP A 135 19.36 -6.30 -11.71
N VAL A 136 18.71 -5.13 -11.58
CA VAL A 136 17.27 -5.09 -11.28
C VAL A 136 16.46 -5.30 -12.57
N ARG A 137 15.75 -6.43 -12.63
CA ARG A 137 14.81 -6.70 -13.73
C ARG A 137 13.59 -5.79 -13.63
N VAL A 138 13.17 -5.23 -14.77
CA VAL A 138 11.98 -4.36 -14.87
C VAL A 138 10.71 -5.22 -15.00
N GLU A 139 10.49 -6.08 -14.01
CA GLU A 139 9.33 -6.96 -13.88
C GLU A 139 8.91 -7.07 -12.41
N GLU A 140 7.66 -7.47 -12.16
CA GLU A 140 7.19 -7.62 -10.78
C GLU A 140 7.93 -8.77 -10.08
N ASP A 141 8.53 -8.51 -8.92
CA ASP A 141 9.17 -9.56 -8.11
C ASP A 141 8.10 -10.32 -7.30
N ALA A 142 7.86 -11.58 -7.67
CA ALA A 142 6.89 -12.44 -7.01
C ALA A 142 7.24 -12.72 -5.53
N ARG A 143 8.53 -12.81 -5.19
CA ARG A 143 8.97 -13.01 -3.80
C ARG A 143 8.61 -11.80 -2.94
N ALA A 144 8.80 -10.60 -3.48
CA ALA A 144 8.41 -9.37 -2.81
C ALA A 144 6.90 -9.28 -2.59
N VAL A 145 6.09 -9.70 -3.57
CA VAL A 145 4.64 -9.79 -3.43
C VAL A 145 4.25 -10.72 -2.28
N ASP A 146 4.82 -11.92 -2.22
CA ASP A 146 4.48 -12.91 -1.20
C ASP A 146 4.92 -12.47 0.20
N ALA A 147 6.14 -11.96 0.33
CA ALA A 147 6.72 -11.52 1.59
C ALA A 147 5.93 -10.33 2.18
N ILE A 148 5.60 -9.33 1.36
CA ILE A 148 4.80 -8.18 1.82
C ILE A 148 3.38 -8.61 2.17
N ALA A 149 2.80 -9.58 1.45
CA ALA A 149 1.46 -10.07 1.75
C ALA A 149 1.45 -10.80 3.10
N ALA A 150 2.49 -11.59 3.39
CA ALA A 150 2.66 -12.24 4.67
C ALA A 150 2.85 -11.22 5.81
N PHE A 151 3.72 -10.24 5.61
CA PHE A 151 3.97 -9.16 6.56
C PHE A 151 2.69 -8.39 6.91
N LEU A 152 1.95 -7.93 5.90
CA LEU A 152 0.71 -7.17 6.11
C LEU A 152 -0.39 -8.00 6.82
N ARG A 153 -0.45 -9.31 6.58
CA ARG A 153 -1.34 -10.21 7.34
C ARG A 153 -0.94 -10.30 8.82
N GLY A 154 0.36 -10.30 9.12
CA GLY A 154 0.90 -10.34 10.48
C GLY A 154 0.71 -9.04 11.27
N VAL A 155 0.73 -7.89 10.59
CA VAL A 155 0.54 -6.57 11.21
C VAL A 155 -0.92 -6.24 11.52
N GLY A 156 -1.88 -6.86 10.81
CA GLY A 156 -3.30 -6.62 11.03
C GLY A 156 -3.79 -7.10 12.40
N PRO A 157 -4.81 -6.45 13.02
CA PRO A 157 -5.46 -7.01 14.20
C PRO A 157 -6.02 -8.39 13.83
N PRO A 158 -5.89 -9.40 14.70
CA PRO A 158 -6.25 -10.78 14.39
C PRO A 158 -7.70 -10.87 13.89
N LEU A 159 -7.98 -11.85 13.02
CA LEU A 159 -9.27 -12.06 12.34
C LEU A 159 -10.49 -11.87 13.26
N HIS A 160 -10.42 -12.34 14.51
CA HIS A 160 -11.48 -12.19 15.50
C HIS A 160 -11.75 -10.72 15.90
N LYS A 161 -10.73 -9.85 16.02
CA LYS A 161 -10.91 -8.41 16.28
C LYS A 161 -11.51 -7.69 15.06
N ARG A 162 -11.22 -8.14 13.84
CA ARG A 162 -11.85 -7.60 12.62
C ARG A 162 -13.34 -7.99 12.56
N MET A 163 -13.67 -9.21 12.95
CA MET A 163 -15.04 -9.72 13.02
C MET A 163 -15.84 -9.03 14.13
N MET A 164 -15.24 -8.87 15.32
CA MET A 164 -15.83 -8.13 16.46
C MET A 164 -16.13 -6.67 16.10
N ARG A 165 -15.23 -5.95 15.41
CA ARG A 165 -15.50 -4.58 14.93
C ARG A 165 -16.63 -4.52 13.91
N LYS A 166 -16.79 -5.56 13.10
CA LYS A 166 -17.87 -5.67 12.10
C LYS A 166 -19.22 -5.92 12.79
N ILE A 167 -19.23 -6.75 13.84
CA ILE A 167 -20.40 -6.99 14.70
C ILE A 167 -20.74 -5.73 15.51
N ALA A 168 -19.78 -5.11 16.20
CA ALA A 168 -20.00 -3.88 16.97
C ALA A 168 -20.58 -2.74 16.12
N ARG A 169 -20.13 -2.60 14.86
CA ARG A 169 -20.70 -1.64 13.89
C ARG A 169 -22.12 -1.99 13.41
N MET A 170 -22.52 -3.25 13.43
CA MET A 170 -23.89 -3.68 13.11
C MET A 170 -24.83 -3.55 14.30
N VAL A 171 -24.32 -3.71 15.52
CA VAL A 171 -25.12 -3.68 16.76
C VAL A 171 -25.12 -2.28 17.41
N GLY A 172 -24.47 -1.28 16.79
CA GLY A 172 -24.49 0.11 17.28
C GLY A 172 -23.70 0.33 18.57
N TRP A 173 -22.74 -0.55 18.89
CA TRP A 173 -21.98 -0.45 20.13
C TRP A 173 -20.83 0.55 19.98
N SER A 174 -20.95 1.71 20.60
CA SER A 174 -19.88 2.70 20.77
C SER A 174 -19.30 2.55 22.18
N GLY A 175 -18.06 2.07 22.25
CA GLY A 175 -17.17 2.18 23.42
C GLY A 175 -15.99 3.09 23.06
#